data_AF-A0A3B8I5W5-F1
#
_entry.id   AF-A0A3B8I5W5-F1
#
_cell.length_a   1.000
_cell.length_b   1.000
_cell.length_c   1.000
_cell.angle_alpha   90.00
_cell.angle_beta   90.00
_cell.angle_gamma   90.00
#
_symmetry.space_group_name_H-M   'P 1'
#
loop_
_entity.id
_entity.type
_entity.pdbx_description
1 polymer ?
#
loop_
_entity_poly.entity_id
_entity_poly.type
_entity_poly.pdbx_seq_one_letter_code
_entity_poly.pdbx_strand_id
1 'polypeptide(L)'
;MNNYLKPTYYLDCDHPAIQQTVSQITEGCKDQIEALQKLFLLVRDQIPYNMYAVTGNPLYYKSSQVFRMGTGYCLQKAILFTSLGRAAGIPSRLVLAAIRNHLTP
;
A
#
# COMPACT_ATOMS: atom_id res chain seq x y z
N MET A 1 -3.95 -14.67 13.08
CA MET A 1 -3.91 -13.25 12.65
C MET A 1 -2.52 -12.61 12.64
N ASN A 2 -1.60 -12.93 13.57
CA ASN A 2 -0.35 -12.18 13.75
C ASN A 2 0.57 -12.10 12.50
N ASN A 3 0.50 -13.08 11.59
CA ASN A 3 1.27 -13.05 10.33
C ASN A 3 0.87 -11.89 9.39
N TYR A 4 -0.35 -11.36 9.52
CA TYR A 4 -0.83 -10.25 8.69
C TYR A 4 -0.47 -8.87 9.26
N LEU A 5 0.33 -8.82 10.32
CA LEU A 5 0.93 -7.60 10.87
C LEU A 5 2.44 -7.54 10.61
N LYS A 6 3.07 -8.69 10.38
CA LYS A 6 4.52 -8.78 10.18
C LYS A 6 4.94 -8.22 8.81
N PRO A 7 6.14 -7.63 8.72
CA PRO A 7 6.69 -7.23 7.44
C PRO A 7 7.02 -8.45 6.58
N THR A 8 7.02 -8.25 5.27
CA THR A 8 7.56 -9.20 4.28
C THR A 8 8.45 -8.45 3.30
N TYR A 9 9.05 -9.14 2.34
CA TYR A 9 9.90 -8.49 1.33
C TYR A 9 9.18 -7.35 0.58
N TYR A 10 7.92 -7.57 0.17
CA TYR A 10 7.13 -6.56 -0.56
C TYR A 10 6.35 -5.63 0.39
N LEU A 11 5.94 -6.15 1.54
CA LEU A 11 5.16 -5.43 2.55
C LEU A 11 6.09 -5.03 3.70
N ASP A 12 7.11 -4.22 3.40
CA ASP A 12 8.12 -3.73 4.34
C ASP A 12 7.55 -2.60 5.24
N CYS A 13 6.49 -2.94 5.97
CA CYS A 13 5.76 -2.02 6.83
C CYS A 13 6.58 -1.51 8.02
N ASP A 14 7.68 -2.16 8.37
CA ASP A 14 8.66 -1.75 9.37
C ASP A 14 9.65 -0.69 8.86
N HIS A 15 9.62 -0.37 7.56
CA HIS A 15 10.47 0.66 6.99
C HIS A 15 10.18 2.04 7.63
N PRO A 16 11.21 2.82 8.04
CA PRO A 16 11.01 4.07 8.79
C PRO A 16 10.06 5.07 8.13
N ALA A 17 10.17 5.25 6.80
CA ALA A 17 9.28 6.14 6.05
C ALA A 17 7.80 5.72 6.17
N ILE A 18 7.51 4.41 6.13
CA ILE A 18 6.14 3.89 6.25
C ILE A 18 5.62 4.11 7.66
N GLN A 19 6.41 3.77 8.68
CA GLN A 19 6.06 3.96 10.09
C GLN A 19 5.79 5.44 10.43
N GLN A 20 6.66 6.34 9.98
CA GLN A 20 6.51 7.77 10.20
C GLN A 20 5.24 8.31 9.52
N THR A 21 4.99 7.93 8.26
CA THR A 21 3.78 8.35 7.55
C THR A 21 2.52 7.85 8.23
N VAL A 22 2.48 6.59 8.69
CA VAL A 22 1.32 6.10 9.45
C VAL A 22 1.13 6.91 10.72
N SER A 23 2.18 7.08 11.54
CA SER A 23 2.09 7.85 12.78
C SER A 23 1.53 9.25 12.56
N GLN A 24 1.95 9.94 11.50
CA GLN A 24 1.48 11.29 11.18
C GLN A 24 0.03 11.30 10.68
N ILE A 25 -0.33 10.40 9.78
CA ILE A 25 -1.66 10.38 9.15
C ILE A 25 -2.75 9.89 10.11
N THR A 26 -2.41 8.98 11.02
CA THR A 26 -3.36 8.41 11.97
C THR A 26 -3.40 9.17 13.30
N GLU A 27 -2.64 10.26 13.44
CA GLU A 27 -2.69 11.10 14.64
C GLU A 27 -4.11 11.64 14.86
N GLY A 28 -4.60 11.51 16.09
CA GLY A 28 -5.95 11.96 16.48
C GLY A 28 -7.11 11.16 15.88
N CYS A 29 -6.86 10.06 15.15
CA CYS A 29 -7.93 9.17 14.71
C CYS A 29 -8.62 8.49 15.91
N LYS A 30 -9.94 8.41 15.86
CA LYS A 30 -10.77 7.86 16.93
C LYS A 30 -10.76 6.33 16.95
N ASP A 31 -10.63 5.72 15.78
CA ASP A 31 -10.64 4.27 15.61
C ASP A 31 -9.82 3.83 14.38
N GLN A 32 -9.71 2.51 14.21
CA GLN A 32 -8.99 1.89 13.10
C GLN A 32 -9.64 2.14 11.74
N ILE A 33 -10.95 2.40 11.68
CA ILE A 33 -11.66 2.65 10.42
C ILE A 33 -11.27 4.04 9.90
N GLU A 34 -11.28 5.05 10.77
CA GLU A 34 -10.85 6.41 10.43
C GLU A 34 -9.39 6.42 9.97
N ALA A 35 -8.51 5.73 10.70
CA ALA A 35 -7.11 5.57 10.32
C ALA A 35 -6.97 4.96 8.91
N LEU A 36 -7.68 3.86 8.64
CA LEU A 36 -7.62 3.17 7.35
C LEU A 36 -8.18 4.02 6.21
N GLN A 37 -9.24 4.79 6.46
CA GLN A 37 -9.79 5.74 5.49
C GLN A 37 -8.76 6.81 5.12
N LYS A 38 -8.09 7.44 6.10
CA LYS A 38 -7.05 8.44 5.81
C LYS A 38 -5.86 7.85 5.05
N LEU A 39 -5.41 6.65 5.43
CA LEU A 39 -4.34 5.94 4.71
C LEU A 39 -4.75 5.54 3.28
N PHE A 40 -6.01 5.16 3.08
CA PHE A 40 -6.55 4.90 1.75
C PHE A 40 -6.55 6.17 0.90
N LEU A 41 -7.02 7.30 1.44
CA LEU A 41 -7.03 8.58 0.74
C LEU A 41 -5.62 9.03 0.37
N LEU A 42 -4.64 8.87 1.28
CA LEU A 42 -3.22 9.11 0.97
C LEU A 42 -2.77 8.31 -0.27
N VAL A 43 -3.01 7.00 -0.31
CA VAL A 43 -2.58 6.18 -1.45
C VAL A 43 -3.38 6.49 -2.71
N ARG A 44 -4.67 6.79 -2.58
CA ARG A 44 -5.54 7.14 -3.71
C ARG A 44 -5.06 8.43 -4.38
N ASP A 45 -4.81 9.47 -3.58
CA ASP A 45 -4.63 10.84 -4.03
C ASP A 45 -3.16 11.19 -4.28
N GLN A 46 -2.23 10.68 -3.47
CA GLN A 46 -0.81 11.05 -3.56
C GLN A 46 0.03 10.10 -4.43
N ILE A 47 -0.53 8.99 -4.88
CA ILE A 47 0.18 8.01 -5.72
C ILE A 47 -0.56 7.87 -7.05
N PRO A 48 -0.30 8.71 -8.06
CA PRO A 48 -1.01 8.64 -9.33
C PRO A 48 -0.89 7.27 -10.00
N TYR A 49 -2.00 6.84 -10.61
CA TYR A 49 -2.08 5.58 -11.32
C TYR A 49 -1.26 5.64 -12.61
N ASN A 50 -0.36 4.67 -12.81
CA ASN A 50 0.49 4.60 -13.99
C ASN A 50 0.48 3.17 -14.56
N MET A 51 -0.13 2.98 -15.74
CA MET A 51 -0.18 1.69 -16.44
C MET A 51 1.18 1.21 -16.94
N TYR A 52 2.14 2.12 -17.14
CA TYR A 52 3.50 1.81 -17.59
C TYR A 52 4.48 1.54 -16.44
N ALA A 53 4.02 1.59 -15.19
CA ALA A 53 4.86 1.30 -14.03
C ALA A 53 5.10 -0.21 -13.78
N VAL A 54 4.49 -1.08 -14.59
CA VAL A 54 4.68 -2.53 -14.54
C VAL A 54 6.09 -2.87 -14.99
N THR A 55 6.78 -3.71 -14.21
CA THR A 55 8.18 -4.07 -14.45
C THR A 55 8.48 -5.48 -13.96
N GLY A 56 9.54 -6.11 -14.49
CA GLY A 56 10.04 -7.38 -13.97
C GLY A 56 10.90 -7.24 -12.72
N ASN A 57 11.25 -6.00 -12.30
CA ASN A 57 12.16 -5.78 -11.17
C ASN A 57 11.42 -5.83 -9.82
N PRO A 58 11.68 -6.83 -8.94
CA PRO A 58 10.98 -6.98 -7.66
C PRO A 58 11.15 -5.80 -6.70
N LEU A 59 12.23 -5.02 -6.83
CA LEU A 59 12.48 -3.87 -5.96
C LEU A 59 11.39 -2.80 -6.12
N TYR A 60 10.86 -2.62 -7.34
CA TYR A 60 9.82 -1.64 -7.66
C TYR A 60 8.44 -2.03 -7.10
N TYR A 61 8.36 -3.16 -6.42
CA TYR A 61 7.18 -3.65 -5.71
C TYR A 61 7.37 -3.70 -4.19
N LYS A 62 8.48 -3.19 -3.63
CA LYS A 62 8.52 -2.96 -2.18
C LYS A 62 7.71 -1.72 -1.83
N SER A 63 6.97 -1.76 -0.72
CA SER A 63 6.09 -0.65 -0.32
C SER A 63 6.86 0.66 -0.10
N SER A 64 8.04 0.60 0.52
CA SER A 64 8.93 1.76 0.66
C SER A 64 9.39 2.35 -0.68
N GLN A 65 9.65 1.49 -1.67
CA GLN A 65 10.03 1.88 -3.03
C GLN A 65 8.88 2.51 -3.78
N VAL A 66 7.69 1.92 -3.71
CA VAL A 66 6.47 2.48 -4.29
C VAL A 66 6.19 3.86 -3.67
N PHE A 67 6.33 3.97 -2.35
CA PHE A 67 6.13 5.23 -1.65
C PHE A 67 7.14 6.30 -2.11
N ARG A 68 8.42 5.95 -2.23
CA ARG A 68 9.45 6.87 -2.74
C ARG A 68 9.22 7.29 -4.19
N MET A 69 8.78 6.36 -5.04
CA MET A 69 8.49 6.65 -6.45
C MET A 69 7.30 7.60 -6.63
N GLY A 70 6.36 7.61 -5.68
CA GLY A 70 5.19 8.47 -5.74
C GLY A 70 4.22 8.16 -6.88
N THR A 71 4.33 7.00 -7.54
CA THR A 71 3.44 6.57 -8.63
C THR A 71 3.42 5.04 -8.72
N GLY A 72 2.35 4.45 -9.27
CA GLY A 72 2.33 3.02 -9.53
C GLY A 72 1.07 2.48 -10.19
N TYR A 73 1.17 1.24 -10.65
CA TYR A 73 0.06 0.41 -11.13
C TYR A 73 -0.80 -0.11 -9.97
N CYS A 74 -1.93 -0.76 -10.25
CA CYS A 74 -2.87 -1.25 -9.22
C CYS A 74 -2.17 -2.13 -8.17
N LEU A 75 -1.25 -3.00 -8.58
CA LEU A 75 -0.51 -3.88 -7.67
C LEU A 75 0.40 -3.10 -6.71
N GLN A 76 1.14 -2.11 -7.21
CA GLN A 76 2.02 -1.27 -6.40
C GLN A 76 1.23 -0.46 -5.38
N LYS A 77 0.12 0.16 -5.80
CA LYS A 77 -0.79 0.88 -4.90
C LYS A 77 -1.38 -0.06 -3.83
N ALA A 78 -1.79 -1.28 -4.22
CA ALA A 78 -2.31 -2.27 -3.27
C ALA A 78 -1.25 -2.72 -2.25
N ILE A 79 0.00 -2.92 -2.68
CA ILE A 79 1.14 -3.24 -1.81
C ILE A 79 1.37 -2.13 -0.79
N LEU A 80 1.41 -0.87 -1.24
CA LEU A 80 1.61 0.27 -0.36
C LEU A 80 0.48 0.39 0.67
N PHE A 81 -0.78 0.33 0.22
CA PHE A 81 -1.93 0.43 1.12
C PHE A 81 -1.97 -0.72 2.14
N THR A 82 -1.66 -1.94 1.70
CA THR A 82 -1.58 -3.10 2.60
C THR A 82 -0.49 -2.88 3.67
N SER A 83 0.67 -2.34 3.29
CA SER A 83 1.78 -2.10 4.21
C SER A 83 1.47 -1.00 5.23
N LEU A 84 0.80 0.07 4.79
CA LEU A 84 0.30 1.11 5.68
C LEU A 84 -0.72 0.56 6.69
N GLY A 85 -1.65 -0.29 6.25
CA GLY A 85 -2.59 -0.98 7.14
C GLY A 85 -1.89 -1.82 8.20
N ARG A 86 -0.88 -2.61 7.80
CA ARG A 86 -0.06 -3.40 8.74
C ARG A 86 0.67 -2.52 9.75
N ALA A 87 1.29 -1.45 9.29
CA ALA A 87 2.00 -0.48 10.14
C ALA A 87 1.05 0.23 11.12
N ALA A 88 -0.22 0.42 10.76
CA ALA A 88 -1.27 0.94 11.65
C ALA A 88 -1.82 -0.11 12.64
N GLY A 89 -1.24 -1.32 12.69
CA GLY A 89 -1.70 -2.41 13.56
C GLY A 89 -2.97 -3.10 13.05
N ILE A 90 -3.34 -2.91 11.79
CA ILE A 90 -4.53 -3.50 11.18
C ILE A 90 -4.12 -4.72 10.32
N PRO A 91 -4.53 -5.95 10.68
CA PRO A 91 -4.19 -7.14 9.92
C PRO A 91 -4.61 -7.04 8.45
N SER A 92 -3.64 -6.95 7.54
CA SER A 92 -3.89 -6.65 6.12
C SER A 92 -3.22 -7.67 5.20
N ARG A 93 -3.87 -8.02 4.09
CA ARG A 93 -3.34 -8.92 3.06
C ARG A 93 -3.71 -8.45 1.65
N LEU A 94 -2.87 -8.83 0.68
CA LEU A 94 -3.18 -8.65 -0.73
C LEU A 94 -4.18 -9.68 -1.21
N VAL A 95 -5.08 -9.25 -2.09
CA VAL A 95 -5.96 -10.11 -2.87
C VAL A 95 -5.73 -9.76 -4.33
N LEU A 96 -5.39 -10.76 -5.13
CA LEU A 96 -5.15 -10.61 -6.56
C LEU A 96 -6.30 -11.24 -7.31
N ALA A 97 -6.84 -10.51 -8.27
CA ALA A 97 -7.92 -10.96 -9.13
C ALA A 97 -7.54 -10.70 -10.59
N ALA A 98 -7.89 -11.64 -11.46
CA ALA A 98 -7.79 -11.45 -12.89
C ALA A 98 -8.98 -10.60 -13.36
N ILE A 99 -8.70 -9.49 -14.04
CA ILE A 99 -9.72 -8.66 -14.67
C ILE A 99 -9.77 -9.05 -16.14
N ARG A 100 -10.96 -9.47 -16.61
CA ARG A 100 -11.22 -9.67 -18.03
C ARG A 100 -11.88 -8.41 -18.58
N ASN A 101 -11.17 -7.69 -19.45
CA ASN A 101 -11.76 -6.57 -20.16
C ASN A 101 -12.41 -7.09 -21.44
N HIS A 102 -13.74 -6.99 -21.53
CA HIS A 102 -14.50 -7.38 -22.72
C HIS A 102 -14.58 -6.28 -23.78
N LEU A 103 -14.00 -5.11 -23.50
CA LEU A 103 -14.00 -3.94 -24.38
C LEU A 103 -12.67 -3.74 -25.11
N THR A 104 -11.69 -4.62 -24.89
CA THR A 104 -10.41 -4.65 -25.61
C THR A 104 -10.34 -5.99 -26.35
N PRO A 105 -10.06 -6.01 -27.67
CA PRO A 105 -10.04 -7.25 -28.45
C PRO A 105 -9.02 -8.27 -27.94
#